data_AF-A0A2C6KLR9-F1
#
_entry.id   AF-A0A2C6KLR9-F1
#
_cell.length_a   1.000
_cell.length_b   1.000
_cell.length_c   1.000
_cell.angle_alpha   90.00
_cell.angle_beta   90.00
_cell.angle_gamma   90.00
#
_symmetry.space_group_name_H-M   'P 1'
#
loop_
_entity.id
_entity.type
_entity.pdbx_description
1 polymer ?
#
loop_
_entity_poly.entity_id
_entity_poly.type
_entity_poly.pdbx_seq_one_letter_code
_entity_poly.pdbx_strand_id
1 'polypeptide(L)'
;MSSFVPGGSALKHPDFTKWIPVCVPRDLKESVILRVFCFHGAGMDVTVWSGVGTPRAPMANPLVDLCQKEDVQMLAVRLPGRSVRSHEPIPATIQECASQLLEVIEPLVSSSVPYVFVGYSMGCLVAFELCCLLAKRKEEGAKVHMPIRVIVASMSSPDTPKEIRPWPDTRYLNDKEFQEELRAWSCNEVLFQPDLWQAYSKLLRNDHNLLDAYVGTKLQTPLGGL
;
A
#
# COMPACT_ATOMS: atom_id res chain seq x y z
N MET A 1 7.60 10.56 44.61
CA MET A 1 6.39 11.02 43.92
C MET A 1 6.71 11.16 42.45
N SER A 2 5.85 10.55 41.63
CA SER A 2 5.87 10.34 40.17
C SER A 2 6.84 11.23 39.36
N SER A 3 7.87 10.60 38.79
CA SER A 3 8.58 11.09 37.61
C SER A 3 7.76 10.74 36.38
N PHE A 4 7.17 11.75 35.75
CA PHE A 4 6.51 11.63 34.45
C PHE A 4 7.56 11.28 33.39
N VAL A 5 7.48 10.06 32.85
CA VAL A 5 8.27 9.64 31.69
C VAL A 5 7.41 9.89 30.45
N PRO A 6 7.82 10.74 29.48
CA PRO A 6 7.05 10.95 28.27
C PRO A 6 7.20 9.73 27.34
N GLY A 7 6.11 8.97 27.15
CA GLY A 7 6.03 7.90 26.16
C GLY A 7 5.96 8.45 24.72
N GLY A 8 7.03 8.24 23.96
CA GLY A 8 7.03 7.25 22.87
C GLY A 8 6.23 7.46 21.57
N SER A 9 5.78 8.66 21.21
CA SER A 9 4.88 8.81 20.04
C SER A 9 5.55 8.73 18.66
N ALA A 10 5.67 7.52 18.11
CA ALA A 10 5.55 7.30 16.66
C ALA A 10 4.10 7.57 16.12
N LEU A 11 3.16 7.79 17.05
CA LEU A 11 1.70 7.95 16.89
C LEU A 11 1.21 9.34 16.37
N LYS A 12 2.11 10.24 15.95
CA LYS A 12 1.81 11.69 15.88
C LYS A 12 1.64 12.32 14.50
N HIS A 13 1.85 11.58 13.39
CA HIS A 13 1.57 12.18 12.09
C HIS A 13 0.05 12.44 11.98
N PRO A 14 -0.40 13.69 11.73
CA PRO A 14 -1.83 14.01 11.74
C PRO A 14 -2.64 13.20 10.71
N ASP A 15 -1.99 12.82 9.61
CA ASP A 15 -2.60 11.98 8.56
C ASP A 15 -2.42 10.46 8.78
N PHE A 16 -1.96 10.01 9.96
CA PHE A 16 -1.71 8.58 10.18
C PHE A 16 -2.94 7.72 9.93
N THR A 17 -4.08 8.04 10.55
CA THR A 17 -5.33 7.28 10.41
C THR A 17 -5.94 7.40 9.01
N LYS A 18 -5.56 8.44 8.26
CA LYS A 18 -5.96 8.65 6.87
C LYS A 18 -5.21 7.68 5.94
N TRP A 19 -3.92 7.47 6.15
CA TRP A 19 -3.11 6.51 5.38
C TRP A 19 -3.19 5.09 5.89
N ILE A 20 -3.38 4.88 7.19
CA ILE A 20 -3.48 3.56 7.83
C ILE A 20 -4.78 3.52 8.65
N PRO A 21 -5.95 3.41 7.98
CA PRO A 21 -7.25 3.40 8.63
C PRO A 21 -7.56 2.07 9.31
N VAL A 22 -6.81 1.01 9.01
CA VAL A 22 -6.99 -0.31 9.60
C VAL A 22 -5.67 -0.81 10.16
N CYS A 23 -5.68 -1.01 11.48
CA CYS A 23 -4.64 -1.66 12.25
C CYS A 23 -5.22 -2.95 12.83
N VAL A 24 -4.48 -4.06 12.78
CA VAL A 24 -4.86 -5.33 13.42
C VAL A 24 -3.69 -5.83 14.25
N PRO A 25 -3.84 -5.95 15.59
CA PRO A 25 -4.98 -5.53 16.41
C PRO A 25 -5.26 -4.01 16.31
N ARG A 26 -6.47 -3.57 16.69
CA ARG A 26 -6.98 -2.19 16.43
C ARG A 26 -6.05 -1.09 16.93
N ASP A 27 -5.43 -1.28 18.08
CA ASP A 27 -4.61 -0.26 18.70
C ASP A 27 -3.16 -0.37 18.20
N LEU A 28 -2.63 0.77 17.77
CA LEU A 28 -1.21 0.88 17.42
C LEU A 28 -0.39 0.81 18.71
N LYS A 29 0.46 -0.21 18.78
CA LYS A 29 1.31 -0.54 19.93
C LYS A 29 2.74 -0.10 19.65
N GLU A 30 3.40 0.50 20.64
CA GLU A 30 4.80 0.90 20.56
C GLU A 30 5.73 -0.33 20.52
N SER A 31 5.42 -1.35 21.33
CA SER A 31 6.14 -2.63 21.38
C SER A 31 5.30 -3.75 20.77
N VAL A 32 5.77 -4.27 19.64
CA VAL A 32 5.31 -5.53 19.00
C VAL A 32 6.55 -6.25 18.48
N ILE A 33 6.47 -7.56 18.25
CA ILE A 33 7.61 -8.32 17.68
C ILE A 33 7.80 -8.04 16.18
N LEU A 34 6.75 -7.61 15.47
CA LEU A 34 6.80 -7.33 14.03
C LEU A 34 5.66 -6.40 13.58
N ARG A 35 5.95 -5.50 12.63
CA ARG A 35 4.92 -4.79 11.85
C ARG A 35 4.84 -5.31 10.41
N VAL A 36 3.63 -5.37 9.86
CA VAL A 36 3.35 -5.80 8.50
C VAL A 36 2.60 -4.67 7.79
N PHE A 37 3.27 -3.93 6.91
CA PHE A 37 2.59 -2.92 6.08
C PHE A 37 2.04 -3.58 4.82
N CYS A 38 0.74 -3.36 4.56
CA CYS A 38 0.03 -4.02 3.47
C CYS A 38 -0.46 -3.00 2.44
N PHE A 39 -0.06 -3.16 1.17
CA PHE A 39 -0.32 -2.24 0.07
C PHE A 39 -1.23 -2.89 -0.97
N HIS A 40 -2.44 -2.35 -1.16
CA HIS A 40 -3.46 -2.91 -2.04
C HIS A 40 -3.15 -2.69 -3.54
N GLY A 41 -3.84 -3.45 -4.41
CA GLY A 41 -3.76 -3.30 -5.87
C GLY A 41 -4.57 -2.11 -6.40
N ALA A 42 -4.52 -1.90 -7.72
CA ALA A 42 -5.29 -0.85 -8.40
C ALA A 42 -6.81 -1.06 -8.22
N GLY A 43 -7.55 0.02 -7.97
CA GLY A 43 -9.00 -0.01 -7.75
C GLY A 43 -9.46 -0.62 -6.42
N MET A 44 -8.53 -1.10 -5.59
CA MET A 44 -8.83 -1.76 -4.32
C MET A 44 -8.77 -0.78 -3.13
N ASP A 45 -9.14 -1.27 -1.95
CA ASP A 45 -8.98 -0.60 -0.65
C ASP A 45 -8.45 -1.63 0.38
N VAL A 46 -8.27 -1.19 1.63
CA VAL A 46 -7.70 -1.96 2.75
C VAL A 46 -8.43 -3.26 3.09
N THR A 47 -9.63 -3.47 2.58
CA THR A 47 -10.43 -4.67 2.81
C THR A 47 -9.83 -5.91 2.18
N VAL A 48 -8.99 -5.78 1.14
CA VAL A 48 -8.23 -6.91 0.57
C VAL A 48 -7.32 -7.57 1.61
N TRP A 49 -6.88 -6.81 2.60
CA TRP A 49 -6.02 -7.30 3.70
C TRP A 49 -6.80 -7.64 4.96
N SER A 50 -7.85 -6.87 5.25
CA SER A 50 -8.54 -6.88 6.55
C SER A 50 -9.93 -7.52 6.54
N GLY A 51 -10.42 -7.96 5.38
CA GLY A 51 -11.75 -8.55 5.26
C GLY A 51 -11.87 -9.85 6.06
N VAL A 52 -12.87 -9.91 6.94
CA VAL A 52 -13.22 -11.09 7.77
C VAL A 52 -14.68 -11.53 7.60
N GLY A 53 -15.35 -11.03 6.55
CA GLY A 53 -16.77 -11.26 6.33
C GLY A 53 -17.67 -10.49 7.31
N THR A 54 -18.83 -11.06 7.61
CA THR A 54 -19.81 -10.49 8.56
C THR A 54 -20.07 -11.47 9.69
N PRO A 55 -20.67 -11.05 10.82
CA PRO A 55 -21.06 -11.98 11.88
C PRO A 55 -21.99 -13.11 11.41
N ARG A 56 -22.75 -12.91 10.31
CA ARG A 56 -23.65 -13.92 9.73
C ARG A 56 -22.99 -14.80 8.66
N ALA A 57 -21.85 -14.37 8.13
CA ALA A 57 -21.08 -15.06 7.10
C ALA A 57 -19.59 -14.73 7.30
N PRO A 58 -18.94 -15.34 8.30
CA PRO A 58 -17.54 -15.08 8.59
C PRO A 58 -16.67 -15.64 7.45
N MET A 59 -15.60 -14.92 7.15
CA MET A 59 -14.57 -15.39 6.21
C MET A 59 -13.26 -15.52 6.97
N ALA A 60 -12.60 -16.66 6.83
CA ALA A 60 -11.28 -16.87 7.40
C ALA A 60 -10.28 -15.90 6.75
N ASN A 61 -9.49 -15.23 7.58
CA ASN A 61 -8.41 -14.38 7.11
C ASN A 61 -7.16 -14.73 7.93
N PRO A 62 -6.30 -15.62 7.42
CA PRO A 62 -5.13 -16.12 8.16
C PRO A 62 -4.16 -15.03 8.60
N LEU A 63 -4.04 -13.92 7.85
CA LEU A 63 -3.18 -12.80 8.23
C LEU A 63 -3.76 -12.05 9.43
N VAL A 64 -5.07 -11.78 9.42
CA VAL A 64 -5.76 -11.15 10.55
C VAL A 64 -5.71 -12.06 11.77
N ASP A 65 -5.98 -13.36 11.61
CA ASP A 65 -5.94 -14.34 12.70
C ASP A 65 -4.54 -14.43 13.32
N LEU A 66 -3.49 -14.43 12.49
CA LEU A 66 -2.10 -14.40 12.95
C LEU A 66 -1.83 -13.13 13.76
N CYS A 67 -2.16 -11.95 13.23
CA CYS A 67 -1.90 -10.68 13.92
C CYS A 67 -2.73 -10.51 15.19
N GLN A 68 -3.90 -11.16 15.29
CA GLN A 68 -4.70 -11.15 16.52
C GLN A 68 -4.13 -12.05 17.62
N LYS A 69 -3.51 -13.17 17.24
CA LYS A 69 -3.01 -14.20 18.19
C LYS A 69 -1.57 -13.98 18.59
N GLU A 70 -0.75 -13.50 17.65
CA GLU A 70 0.67 -13.23 17.85
C GLU A 70 0.89 -11.75 18.16
N ASP A 71 2.07 -11.40 18.67
CA ASP A 71 2.44 -9.98 18.90
C ASP A 71 2.89 -9.29 17.60
N VAL A 72 2.11 -9.45 16.54
CA VAL A 72 2.34 -8.91 15.19
C VAL A 72 1.26 -7.89 14.86
N GLN A 73 1.65 -6.79 14.21
CA GLN A 73 0.74 -5.69 13.89
C GLN A 73 0.64 -5.46 12.38
N MET A 74 -0.53 -5.74 11.81
CA MET A 74 -0.85 -5.41 10.44
C MET A 74 -1.29 -3.95 10.33
N LEU A 75 -0.72 -3.24 9.36
CA LEU A 75 -1.01 -1.86 9.01
C LEU A 75 -1.43 -1.81 7.54
N ALA A 76 -2.75 -1.81 7.30
CA ALA A 76 -3.28 -1.77 5.94
C ALA A 76 -3.32 -0.34 5.43
N VAL A 77 -2.56 -0.08 4.37
CA VAL A 77 -2.37 1.24 3.77
C VAL A 77 -3.53 1.55 2.82
N ARG A 78 -4.12 2.74 2.95
CA ARG A 78 -5.09 3.33 2.02
C ARG A 78 -4.45 4.47 1.24
N LEU A 79 -4.36 4.30 -0.08
CA LEU A 79 -3.88 5.35 -0.98
C LEU A 79 -4.91 6.52 -1.12
N PRO A 80 -4.53 7.71 -1.62
CA PRO A 80 -5.44 8.87 -1.79
C PRO A 80 -6.53 8.64 -2.85
N GLY A 81 -7.70 9.28 -2.79
CA GLY A 81 -8.70 9.19 -3.87
C GLY A 81 -9.72 8.04 -3.76
N ARG A 82 -9.77 7.33 -2.63
CA ARG A 82 -10.73 6.25 -2.35
C ARG A 82 -11.39 6.37 -0.99
N SER A 83 -12.59 5.78 -0.84
CA SER A 83 -13.37 5.83 0.41
C SER A 83 -13.51 7.27 0.94
N VAL A 84 -13.22 7.50 2.22
CA VAL A 84 -13.26 8.83 2.86
C VAL A 84 -12.28 9.83 2.24
N ARG A 85 -11.30 9.37 1.43
CA ARG A 85 -10.32 10.19 0.71
C ARG A 85 -10.69 10.42 -0.76
N SER A 86 -11.89 10.05 -1.20
CA SER A 86 -12.33 10.14 -2.61
C SER A 86 -12.33 11.55 -3.21
N HIS A 87 -12.38 12.57 -2.36
CA HIS A 87 -12.32 13.99 -2.75
C HIS A 87 -10.89 14.52 -2.88
N GLU A 88 -9.88 13.77 -2.43
CA GLU A 88 -8.49 14.20 -2.48
C GLU A 88 -7.92 14.05 -3.89
N PRO A 89 -7.01 14.94 -4.30
CA PRO A 89 -6.22 14.72 -5.51
C PRO A 89 -5.38 13.45 -5.37
N ILE A 90 -5.31 12.68 -6.45
CA ILE A 90 -4.45 11.49 -6.52
C ILE A 90 -3.09 11.95 -7.03
N PRO A 91 -1.98 11.48 -6.43
CA PRO A 91 -0.63 11.77 -6.92
C PRO A 91 -0.47 11.37 -8.39
N ALA A 92 0.43 12.03 -9.11
CA ALA A 92 0.64 11.75 -10.53
C ALA A 92 1.48 10.49 -10.77
N THR A 93 2.26 10.07 -9.76
CA THR A 93 3.16 8.92 -9.85
C THR A 93 3.14 8.05 -8.60
N ILE A 94 3.53 6.78 -8.75
CA ILE A 94 3.67 5.86 -7.62
C ILE A 94 4.77 6.33 -6.65
N GLN A 95 5.81 6.98 -7.17
CA GLN A 95 6.88 7.59 -6.38
C GLN A 95 6.34 8.70 -5.47
N GLU A 96 5.46 9.57 -5.98
CA GLU A 96 4.83 10.60 -5.16
C GLU A 96 3.92 9.98 -4.09
N CYS A 97 3.15 8.94 -4.44
CA CYS A 97 2.37 8.17 -3.46
C CYS A 97 3.27 7.61 -2.34
N ALA A 98 4.40 6.99 -2.71
CA ALA A 98 5.35 6.41 -1.77
C ALA A 98 6.02 7.49 -0.91
N SER A 99 6.37 8.64 -1.48
CA SER A 99 6.98 9.77 -0.76
C SER A 99 6.02 10.34 0.29
N GLN A 100 4.77 10.61 -0.09
CA GLN A 100 3.76 11.11 0.86
C GLN A 100 3.48 10.09 1.97
N LEU A 101 3.45 8.80 1.65
CA LEU A 101 3.27 7.76 2.64
C LEU A 101 4.48 7.66 3.58
N LEU A 102 5.70 7.78 3.07
CA LEU A 102 6.92 7.74 3.87
C LEU A 102 6.90 8.81 4.95
N GLU A 103 6.49 10.04 4.64
CA GLU A 103 6.35 11.12 5.64
C GLU A 103 5.44 10.71 6.82
N VAL A 104 4.40 9.94 6.54
CA VAL A 104 3.44 9.47 7.55
C VAL A 104 3.99 8.30 8.38
N ILE A 105 4.71 7.38 7.75
CA ILE A 105 5.21 6.15 8.40
C ILE A 105 6.65 6.27 8.91
N GLU A 106 7.36 7.38 8.65
CA GLU A 106 8.74 7.62 9.08
C GLU A 106 8.95 7.27 10.56
N PRO A 107 8.07 7.71 11.50
CA PRO A 107 8.27 7.36 12.91
C PRO A 107 8.20 5.86 13.20
N LEU A 108 7.46 5.09 12.41
CA LEU A 108 7.35 3.64 12.58
C LEU A 108 8.55 2.89 11.99
N VAL A 109 9.02 3.31 10.83
CA VAL A 109 10.19 2.69 10.15
C VAL A 109 11.52 3.14 10.75
N SER A 110 11.52 4.21 11.56
CA SER A 110 12.62 4.64 12.43
C SER A 110 12.65 3.96 13.79
N SER A 111 11.61 3.21 14.16
CA SER A 111 11.57 2.50 15.44
C SER A 111 12.39 1.21 15.42
N SER A 112 12.74 0.69 16.59
CA SER A 112 13.48 -0.58 16.71
C SER A 112 12.67 -1.84 16.36
N VAL A 113 11.36 -1.69 16.16
CA VAL A 113 10.48 -2.81 15.81
C VAL A 113 10.71 -3.18 14.35
N PRO A 114 11.09 -4.44 14.03
CA PRO A 114 11.29 -4.85 12.66
C PRO A 114 9.96 -4.83 11.91
N TYR A 115 10.03 -4.67 10.59
CA TYR A 115 8.84 -4.65 9.76
C TYR A 115 9.04 -5.29 8.40
N VAL A 116 7.93 -5.75 7.82
CA VAL A 116 7.85 -6.28 6.47
C VAL A 116 6.89 -5.45 5.64
N PHE A 117 7.14 -5.41 4.33
CA PHE A 117 6.23 -4.86 3.34
C PHE A 117 5.57 -6.00 2.57
N VAL A 118 4.25 -5.91 2.39
CA VAL A 118 3.45 -6.86 1.63
C VAL A 118 2.66 -6.10 0.57
N GLY A 119 3.03 -6.30 -0.69
CA GLY A 119 2.35 -5.69 -1.83
C GLY A 119 1.56 -6.71 -2.63
N TYR A 120 0.41 -6.31 -3.14
CA TYR A 120 -0.34 -7.04 -4.15
C TYR A 120 -0.55 -6.16 -5.39
N SER A 121 -0.26 -6.69 -6.58
CA SER A 121 -0.40 -5.98 -7.86
C SER A 121 0.30 -4.60 -7.80
N MET A 122 -0.40 -3.49 -8.09
CA MET A 122 0.15 -2.13 -8.00
C MET A 122 0.81 -1.82 -6.64
N GLY A 123 0.32 -2.40 -5.54
CA GLY A 123 0.90 -2.22 -4.21
C GLY A 123 2.34 -2.74 -4.08
N CYS A 124 2.76 -3.68 -4.94
CA CYS A 124 4.16 -4.11 -5.04
C CYS A 124 5.08 -2.97 -5.49
N LEU A 125 4.62 -2.13 -6.42
CA LEU A 125 5.39 -0.97 -6.89
C LEU A 125 5.50 0.10 -5.79
N VAL A 126 4.43 0.32 -5.02
CA VAL A 126 4.48 1.22 -3.84
C VAL A 126 5.49 0.72 -2.82
N ALA A 127 5.48 -0.58 -2.51
CA ALA A 127 6.44 -1.18 -1.58
C ALA A 127 7.88 -1.06 -2.09
N PHE A 128 8.12 -1.27 -3.40
CA PHE A 128 9.43 -1.09 -4.02
C PHE A 128 9.91 0.36 -3.92
N GLU A 129 9.07 1.33 -4.30
CA GLU A 129 9.44 2.74 -4.26
C GLU A 129 9.68 3.24 -2.82
N LEU A 130 8.94 2.72 -1.84
CA LEU A 130 9.25 2.96 -0.43
C LEU A 130 10.63 2.43 -0.04
N CYS A 131 11.03 1.23 -0.50
CA CYS A 131 12.37 0.72 -0.25
C CYS A 131 13.45 1.60 -0.87
N CYS A 132 13.24 2.10 -2.09
CA CYS A 132 14.15 3.03 -2.75
C CYS A 132 14.30 4.34 -1.96
N LEU A 133 13.19 4.91 -1.49
CA LEU A 133 13.19 6.12 -0.66
C LEU A 133 13.90 5.89 0.69
N LEU A 134 13.64 4.76 1.35
CA LEU A 134 14.30 4.40 2.61
C LEU A 134 15.81 4.22 2.45
N ALA A 135 16.24 3.56 1.37
CA ALA A 135 17.66 3.40 1.06
C ALA A 135 18.34 4.76 0.88
N LYS A 136 17.74 5.65 0.09
CA LYS A 136 18.22 7.03 -0.10
C LYS A 136 18.28 7.80 1.22
N ARG A 137 17.23 7.76 2.04
CA ARG A 137 17.21 8.42 3.36
C ARG A 137 18.31 7.90 4.27
N LYS A 138 18.59 6.60 4.23
CA LYS A 138 19.68 5.98 4.99
C LYS A 138 21.06 6.44 4.50
N GLU A 139 21.28 6.55 3.18
CA GLU A 139 22.50 7.13 2.60
C GLU A 139 22.70 8.58 3.02
N GLU A 140 21.60 9.35 3.15
CA GLU A 140 21.58 10.73 3.65
C GLU A 140 21.75 10.82 5.19
N GLY A 141 21.90 9.70 5.89
CA GLY A 141 22.15 9.64 7.34
C GLY A 141 20.90 9.67 8.22
N ALA A 142 19.71 9.53 7.65
CA ALA A 142 18.48 9.42 8.43
C ALA A 142 18.45 8.12 9.25
N LYS A 143 17.87 8.20 10.45
CA LYS A 143 17.67 7.04 11.33
C LYS A 143 16.43 6.26 10.91
N VAL A 144 16.47 5.67 9.72
CA VAL A 144 15.43 4.76 9.21
C VAL A 144 16.01 3.36 9.06
N HIS A 145 15.17 2.35 9.24
CA HIS A 145 15.53 0.97 8.99
C HIS A 145 15.04 0.55 7.60
N MET A 146 15.62 -0.53 7.06
CA MET A 146 15.08 -1.18 5.86
C MET A 146 14.08 -2.27 6.30
N PRO A 147 13.04 -2.59 5.51
CA PRO A 147 12.19 -3.74 5.81
C PRO A 147 13.04 -5.01 5.86
N ILE A 148 12.76 -5.88 6.84
CA ILE A 148 13.49 -7.15 6.94
C ILE A 148 13.12 -8.10 5.80
N ARG A 149 11.92 -7.96 5.21
CA ARG A 149 11.44 -8.67 4.02
C ARG A 149 10.45 -7.81 3.24
N VAL A 150 10.41 -8.03 1.93
CA VAL A 150 9.36 -7.54 1.03
C VAL A 150 8.72 -8.75 0.38
N ILE A 151 7.40 -8.85 0.49
CA ILE A 151 6.58 -9.90 -0.13
C ILE A 151 5.80 -9.24 -1.25
N VAL A 152 5.98 -9.71 -2.48
CA VAL A 152 5.31 -9.18 -3.67
C VAL A 152 4.49 -10.28 -4.33
N ALA A 153 3.28 -9.94 -4.78
CA ALA A 153 2.39 -10.87 -5.45
C ALA A 153 1.77 -10.22 -6.70
N SER A 154 1.70 -10.99 -7.79
CA SER A 154 0.95 -10.64 -9.01
C SER A 154 1.34 -9.31 -9.65
N MET A 155 2.65 -9.01 -9.72
CA MET A 155 3.16 -7.79 -10.34
C MET A 155 4.46 -8.06 -11.11
N SER A 156 4.58 -7.49 -12.31
CA SER A 156 5.85 -7.52 -13.08
C SER A 156 6.94 -6.74 -12.34
N SER A 157 8.19 -7.13 -12.57
CA SER A 157 9.34 -6.47 -11.96
C SER A 157 9.37 -4.96 -12.28
N PRO A 158 9.73 -4.07 -11.35
CA PRO A 158 9.80 -2.62 -11.58
C PRO A 158 10.67 -2.17 -12.76
N ASP A 159 11.67 -2.97 -13.13
CA ASP A 159 12.59 -2.75 -14.25
C ASP A 159 12.09 -3.35 -15.58
N THR A 160 10.92 -4.00 -15.59
CA THR A 160 10.30 -4.53 -16.82
C THR A 160 9.99 -3.36 -17.77
N PRO A 161 10.59 -3.34 -18.99
CA PRO A 161 10.31 -2.33 -20.00
C PRO A 161 8.81 -2.24 -20.30
N LYS A 162 8.31 -1.02 -20.51
CA LYS A 162 6.88 -0.76 -20.67
C LYS A 162 6.29 -1.54 -21.83
N GLU A 163 7.07 -1.74 -22.88
CA GLU A 163 6.68 -2.37 -24.15
C GLU A 163 6.42 -3.88 -24.01
N ILE A 164 6.92 -4.52 -22.95
CA ILE A 164 6.75 -5.95 -22.69
C ILE A 164 5.95 -6.25 -21.41
N ARG A 165 5.34 -5.23 -20.80
CA ARG A 165 4.44 -5.45 -19.67
C ARG A 165 3.18 -6.19 -20.16
N PRO A 166 2.59 -7.08 -19.33
CA PRO A 166 1.44 -7.89 -19.74
C PRO A 166 0.09 -7.14 -19.73
N TRP A 167 0.12 -5.80 -19.81
CA TRP A 167 -1.07 -4.94 -19.94
C TRP A 167 -0.79 -3.78 -20.90
N PRO A 168 -1.79 -3.30 -21.64
CA PRO A 168 -1.64 -2.18 -22.56
C PRO A 168 -1.62 -0.84 -21.81
N ASP A 169 -1.30 0.23 -22.55
CA ASP A 169 -1.49 1.59 -22.08
C ASP A 169 -2.99 1.93 -22.08
N THR A 170 -3.55 2.22 -20.91
CA THR A 170 -5.01 2.38 -20.76
C THR A 170 -5.50 3.84 -20.87
N ARG A 171 -4.58 4.81 -20.94
CA ARG A 171 -4.88 6.25 -20.88
C ARG A 171 -5.84 6.73 -21.97
N TYR A 172 -5.83 6.07 -23.13
CA TYR A 172 -6.62 6.45 -24.29
C TYR A 172 -7.84 5.55 -24.52
N LEU A 173 -8.06 4.55 -23.67
CA LEU A 173 -9.18 3.63 -23.80
C LEU A 173 -10.49 4.31 -23.41
N ASN A 174 -11.50 4.19 -24.26
CA ASN A 174 -12.87 4.55 -23.89
C ASN A 174 -13.42 3.60 -22.82
N ASP A 175 -14.61 3.88 -22.28
CA ASP A 175 -15.16 3.06 -21.19
C ASP A 175 -15.34 1.59 -21.56
N LYS A 176 -15.82 1.30 -22.78
CA LYS A 176 -16.03 -0.09 -23.21
C LYS A 176 -14.70 -0.85 -23.28
N GLU A 177 -13.70 -0.25 -23.92
CA GLU A 177 -12.35 -0.83 -24.04
C GLU A 177 -11.69 -1.01 -22.67
N PHE A 178 -11.84 -0.04 -21.78
CA PHE A 178 -11.29 -0.13 -20.43
C PHE A 178 -11.98 -1.21 -19.60
N GLN A 179 -13.31 -1.38 -19.73
CA GLN A 179 -14.02 -2.49 -19.10
C GLN A 179 -13.57 -3.86 -19.65
N GLU A 180 -13.32 -3.97 -20.95
CA GLU A 180 -12.77 -5.20 -21.56
C GLU A 180 -11.38 -5.52 -21.00
N GLU A 181 -10.51 -4.52 -20.81
CA GLU A 181 -9.22 -4.71 -20.15
C GLU A 181 -9.37 -5.19 -18.70
N LEU A 182 -10.27 -4.56 -17.92
CA LEU A 182 -10.54 -4.97 -16.55
C LEU A 182 -11.10 -6.40 -16.46
N ARG A 183 -11.89 -6.84 -17.44
CA ARG A 183 -12.32 -8.25 -17.55
C ARG A 183 -11.14 -9.20 -17.76
N ALA A 184 -10.16 -8.81 -18.57
CA ALA A 184 -8.94 -9.59 -18.75
C ALA A 184 -8.15 -9.74 -17.44
N TRP A 185 -8.29 -8.77 -16.52
CA TRP A 185 -7.74 -8.81 -15.16
C TRP A 185 -8.63 -9.56 -14.16
N SER A 186 -9.66 -10.25 -14.64
CA SER A 186 -10.65 -10.97 -13.83
C SER A 186 -11.44 -10.09 -12.86
N CYS A 187 -11.61 -8.79 -13.17
CA CYS A 187 -12.56 -7.96 -12.44
C CYS A 187 -13.98 -8.53 -12.60
N ASN A 188 -14.71 -8.60 -11.49
CA ASN A 188 -16.04 -9.20 -11.44
C ASN A 188 -17.05 -8.39 -12.28
N GLU A 189 -17.90 -9.07 -13.07
CA GLU A 189 -18.92 -8.42 -13.93
C GLU A 189 -19.86 -7.46 -13.18
N VAL A 190 -20.06 -7.67 -11.87
CA VAL A 190 -20.82 -6.76 -11.01
C VAL A 190 -20.26 -5.33 -11.08
N LEU A 191 -18.93 -5.15 -11.21
CA LEU A 191 -18.29 -3.84 -11.30
C LEU A 191 -18.80 -2.99 -12.48
N PHE A 192 -19.24 -3.62 -13.56
CA PHE A 192 -19.65 -2.95 -14.79
C PHE A 192 -21.14 -2.60 -14.84
N GLN A 193 -21.89 -2.91 -13.78
CA GLN A 193 -23.25 -2.40 -13.62
C GLN A 193 -23.22 -0.86 -13.59
N PRO A 194 -24.19 -0.16 -14.22
CA PRO A 194 -24.13 1.30 -14.43
C PRO A 194 -23.79 2.11 -13.17
N ASP A 195 -24.45 1.81 -12.05
CA ASP A 195 -24.25 2.55 -10.79
C ASP A 195 -22.85 2.32 -10.20
N LEU A 196 -22.34 1.09 -10.29
CA LEU A 196 -21.00 0.75 -9.79
C LEU A 196 -19.92 1.31 -10.71
N TRP A 197 -20.09 1.20 -12.02
CA TRP A 197 -19.16 1.81 -12.97
C TRP A 197 -19.07 3.32 -12.79
N GLN A 198 -20.21 3.99 -12.63
CA GLN A 198 -20.24 5.43 -12.35
C GLN A 198 -19.49 5.79 -11.06
N ALA A 199 -19.61 4.95 -10.02
CA ALA A 199 -18.95 5.17 -8.74
C ALA A 199 -17.43 4.90 -8.78
N TYR A 200 -16.98 3.87 -9.50
CA TYR A 200 -15.61 3.35 -9.40
C TYR A 200 -14.72 3.63 -10.62
N SER A 201 -15.27 3.92 -11.80
CA SER A 201 -14.51 4.14 -13.04
C SER A 201 -13.41 5.19 -12.87
N LYS A 202 -13.72 6.32 -12.20
CA LYS A 202 -12.74 7.38 -11.94
C LYS A 202 -11.56 6.86 -11.10
N LEU A 203 -11.84 6.11 -10.03
CA LEU A 203 -10.80 5.54 -9.17
C LEU A 203 -9.92 4.55 -9.95
N LEU A 204 -10.56 3.64 -10.69
CA LEU A 204 -9.86 2.65 -11.52
C LEU A 204 -8.95 3.32 -12.55
N ARG A 205 -9.47 4.30 -13.29
CA ARG A 205 -8.67 5.06 -14.26
C ARG A 205 -7.50 5.78 -13.61
N ASN A 206 -7.69 6.36 -12.43
CA ASN A 206 -6.61 7.04 -11.73
C ASN A 206 -5.50 6.08 -11.30
N ASP A 207 -5.83 4.91 -10.75
CA ASP A 207 -4.82 3.92 -10.38
C ASP A 207 -4.15 3.30 -11.63
N HIS A 208 -4.89 3.10 -12.72
CA HIS A 208 -4.29 2.65 -13.98
C HIS A 208 -3.37 3.71 -14.61
N ASN A 209 -3.71 5.00 -14.51
CA ASN A 209 -2.82 6.08 -14.96
C ASN A 209 -1.49 6.05 -14.20
N LEU A 210 -1.49 5.67 -12.91
CA LEU A 210 -0.26 5.46 -12.15
C LEU A 210 0.58 4.32 -12.73
N LEU A 211 -0.04 3.20 -13.11
CA LEU A 211 0.64 2.07 -13.76
C LEU A 211 1.19 2.45 -15.14
N ASP A 212 0.41 3.19 -15.93
CA ASP A 212 0.77 3.62 -17.27
C ASP A 212 1.93 4.64 -17.27
N ALA A 213 1.98 5.48 -16.24
CA ALA A 213 3.05 6.46 -16.03
C ALA A 213 4.28 5.88 -15.32
N TYR A 214 4.19 4.67 -14.76
CA TYR A 214 5.23 4.13 -13.90
C TYR A 214 6.54 3.82 -14.64
N VAL A 215 7.60 4.53 -14.25
CA VAL A 215 9.00 4.24 -14.57
C VAL A 215 9.71 3.99 -13.25
N GLY A 216 10.16 2.74 -13.01
CA GLY A 216 10.74 2.37 -11.73
C GLY A 216 12.03 3.12 -11.40
N THR A 217 12.19 3.47 -10.12
CA THR A 217 13.44 4.08 -9.64
C THR A 217 14.63 3.16 -9.88
N LYS A 218 15.65 3.70 -10.56
CA LYS A 218 16.91 3.00 -10.81
C LYS A 218 17.83 3.17 -9.63
N LEU A 219 18.28 2.07 -9.06
CA LEU A 219 19.22 2.07 -7.95
C LEU A 219 20.65 1.91 -8.47
N GLN A 220 21.58 2.62 -7.84
CA GLN A 220 23.01 2.44 -8.10
C GLN A 220 23.55 1.15 -7.46
N THR A 221 22.93 0.71 -6.36
CA THR A 221 23.27 -0.52 -5.63
C THR A 221 22.00 -1.31 -5.34
N PRO A 222 21.99 -2.65 -5.47
CA PRO A 222 20.82 -3.46 -5.15
C PRO A 222 20.32 -3.25 -3.72
N LEU A 223 18.99 -3.22 -3.54
CA LEU A 223 18.39 -3.23 -2.20
C LEU A 223 18.77 -4.51 -1.47
N GLY A 224 19.29 -4.39 -0.25
CA GLY A 224 19.67 -5.55 0.56
C GLY A 224 21.10 -6.06 0.32
N GLY A 225 21.93 -5.28 -0.37
CA GLY A 225 23.39 -5.45 -0.29
C GLY A 225 23.87 -5.21 1.15
N LEU A 226 24.08 -6.31 1.88
CA LEU A 226 24.99 -6.40 3.02
C LEU A 226 26.27 -7.09 2.53
#